data_AF-A0A6B2FZG2-F1
#
_entry.id   AF-A0A6B2FZG2-F1
#
_cell.length_a   1.000
_cell.length_b   1.000
_cell.length_c   1.000
_cell.angle_alpha   90.00
_cell.angle_beta   90.00
_cell.angle_gamma   90.00
#
_symmetry.space_group_name_H-M   'P 1'
#
loop_
_entity.id
_entity.type
_entity.pdbx_description
1 polymer ?
#
loop_
_entity_poly.entity_id
_entity_poly.type
_entity_poly.pdbx_seq_one_letter_code
_entity_poly.pdbx_strand_id
1 'polypeptide(L)'
;MLLLLIAFITSITTSLVSSDIKPKVTNCDVCKYLAETILKGMTDTKTKTYEGGTSFSAKKTNVPYQDSELRIITILENICQNSKDKTKCIAFLDKYEQDIEEWFHHLRKQDVDLLDHLCVENAKVCCKPNHYGKNCDLCPGYINDHMCSDHGICVGDGTKSGNGVCKCESSYTGAFCGECSDGSFLNHLGSCHACHPSCNGSCLNETVEGCIGACKEGWKKDQNSICVDIDECSLNLHNCKLDQYCLNEPGTFSCNDCPKCCLTCSATDPDKCTLCKHGYVRTEDGRCTDIDECLEGKHDCVPMTYCLNKEGGFSCKKCNQACAKGCEGPLIEDC
;
A
#
# COMPACT_ATOMS: atom_id res chain seq x y z
N MET A 1 42.89 -14.53 46.24
CA MET A 1 42.68 -13.21 46.86
C MET A 1 42.45 -12.23 45.71
N LEU A 2 41.31 -11.62 45.44
CA LEU A 2 40.01 -11.45 46.12
C LEU A 2 39.06 -10.93 45.00
N LEU A 3 38.18 -11.77 44.46
CA LEU A 3 36.70 -11.64 44.47
C LEU A 3 36.11 -10.22 44.66
N LEU A 4 35.28 -9.79 43.69
CA LEU A 4 34.02 -9.00 43.79
C LEU A 4 33.37 -9.02 42.36
N LEU A 5 32.37 -9.86 42.02
CA LEU A 5 30.90 -9.69 42.20
C LEU A 5 30.46 -8.27 41.79
N ILE A 6 29.58 -7.99 40.80
CA ILE A 6 28.13 -8.23 40.59
C ILE A 6 27.87 -7.72 39.12
N ALA A 7 27.11 -8.29 38.18
CA ALA A 7 25.67 -8.56 38.18
C ALA A 7 25.28 -9.49 37.01
N PHE A 8 24.52 -10.54 37.33
CA PHE A 8 23.65 -11.24 36.38
C PHE A 8 22.45 -10.34 36.08
N ILE A 9 22.24 -9.95 34.82
CA ILE A 9 20.91 -9.59 34.33
C ILE A 9 20.65 -10.41 33.07
N THR A 10 19.60 -11.20 33.18
CA THR A 10 19.04 -12.15 32.24
C THR A 10 18.62 -11.48 30.93
N SER A 11 19.25 -11.82 29.82
CA SER A 11 18.66 -11.62 28.49
C SER A 11 17.82 -12.84 28.15
N ILE A 12 16.63 -12.90 28.74
CA ILE A 12 15.54 -13.70 28.18
C ILE A 12 15.27 -13.04 26.82
N THR A 13 15.74 -13.64 25.74
CA THR A 13 15.25 -13.33 24.40
C THR A 13 13.83 -13.86 24.33
N THR A 14 12.87 -13.10 24.87
CA THR A 14 11.46 -13.24 24.48
C THR A 14 11.37 -12.78 23.04
N SER A 15 11.58 -13.70 22.10
CA SER A 15 10.94 -13.60 20.81
C SER A 15 9.45 -13.50 21.09
N LEU A 16 8.93 -12.27 21.05
CA LEU A 16 7.51 -12.00 20.88
C LEU A 16 7.11 -12.69 19.59
N VAL A 17 6.61 -13.91 19.75
CA VAL A 17 5.78 -14.61 18.78
C VAL A 17 4.65 -13.62 18.47
N SER A 18 4.75 -12.93 17.35
CA SER A 18 3.61 -12.27 16.74
C SER A 18 2.72 -13.40 16.23
N SER A 19 1.98 -14.02 17.14
CA SER A 19 0.91 -14.93 16.77
C SER A 19 -0.09 -14.09 16.01
N ASP A 20 -0.24 -14.36 14.72
CA ASP A 20 -1.41 -13.99 13.94
C ASP A 20 -2.64 -14.60 14.63
N ILE A 21 -3.15 -13.92 15.66
CA ILE A 21 -4.44 -14.24 16.27
C ILE A 21 -5.47 -13.82 15.22
N LYS A 22 -5.86 -14.77 14.37
CA LYS A 22 -7.01 -14.58 13.49
C LYS A 22 -8.18 -14.09 14.35
N PRO A 23 -8.85 -12.98 13.99
CA PRO A 23 -9.92 -12.42 14.80
C PRO A 23 -11.01 -13.48 14.99
N LYS A 24 -11.39 -13.72 16.25
CA LYS A 24 -12.40 -14.72 16.62
C LYS A 24 -13.76 -14.29 16.07
N VAL A 25 -14.32 -15.08 15.15
CA VAL A 25 -15.67 -14.85 14.58
C VAL A 25 -16.71 -14.84 15.70
N THR A 26 -17.45 -13.74 15.81
CA THR A 26 -18.50 -13.51 16.82
C THR A 26 -19.86 -13.95 16.31
N ASN A 27 -20.84 -14.09 17.22
CA ASN A 27 -22.21 -14.41 16.82
C ASN A 27 -22.86 -13.26 16.02
N CYS A 28 -22.42 -12.01 16.22
CA CYS A 28 -22.89 -10.90 15.40
C CYS A 28 -22.38 -11.02 13.95
N ASP A 29 -21.12 -11.41 13.76
CA ASP A 29 -20.57 -11.62 12.41
C ASP A 29 -21.30 -12.74 11.67
N VAL A 30 -21.62 -13.83 12.38
CA VAL A 30 -22.41 -14.94 11.84
C VAL A 30 -23.82 -14.48 11.46
N CYS A 31 -24.48 -13.72 12.33
CA CYS A 31 -25.82 -13.22 12.08
C CYS A 31 -25.87 -12.25 10.89
N LYS A 32 -24.93 -11.28 10.84
CA LYS A 32 -24.78 -10.34 9.71
C LYS A 32 -24.59 -11.11 8.40
N TYR A 33 -23.66 -12.07 8.37
CA TYR A 33 -23.43 -12.92 7.21
C TYR A 33 -24.70 -13.66 6.77
N LEU A 34 -25.46 -14.25 7.69
CA LEU A 34 -26.71 -14.94 7.39
C LEU A 34 -27.75 -13.97 6.80
N ALA A 35 -28.02 -12.85 7.48
CA ALA A 35 -29.00 -11.86 7.04
C ALA A 35 -28.66 -11.30 5.65
N GLU A 36 -27.41 -10.89 5.42
CA GLU A 36 -26.93 -10.37 4.13
C GLU A 36 -27.04 -11.42 3.01
N THR A 37 -26.71 -12.68 3.30
CA THR A 37 -26.79 -13.76 2.30
C THR A 37 -28.25 -14.10 1.97
N ILE A 38 -29.15 -14.07 2.95
CA ILE A 38 -30.60 -14.22 2.72
C ILE A 38 -31.10 -13.08 1.83
N LEU A 39 -30.81 -11.82 2.18
CA LEU A 39 -31.22 -10.65 1.41
C LEU A 39 -30.69 -10.71 -0.04
N LYS A 40 -29.46 -11.16 -0.22
CA LYS A 40 -28.90 -11.41 -1.56
C LYS A 40 -29.63 -12.54 -2.28
N GLY A 41 -29.93 -13.66 -1.62
CA GLY A 41 -30.77 -14.73 -2.19
C GLY A 41 -32.15 -14.23 -2.61
N MET A 42 -32.72 -13.29 -1.85
CA MET A 42 -33.98 -12.63 -2.17
C MET A 42 -33.89 -11.74 -3.42
N THR A 43 -32.78 -11.03 -3.65
CA THR A 43 -32.57 -10.26 -4.88
C THR A 43 -32.35 -11.18 -6.07
N ASP A 44 -31.52 -12.20 -5.92
CA ASP A 44 -31.08 -13.09 -7.01
C ASP A 44 -32.20 -13.99 -7.52
N THR A 45 -33.21 -14.27 -6.69
CA THR A 45 -34.39 -15.08 -7.05
C THR A 45 -35.60 -14.25 -7.48
N LYS A 46 -35.50 -12.91 -7.49
CA LYS A 46 -36.61 -11.99 -7.79
C LYS A 46 -37.18 -12.18 -9.21
N THR A 47 -36.37 -12.62 -10.17
CA THR A 47 -36.78 -12.82 -11.58
C THR A 47 -36.98 -14.30 -11.96
N LYS A 48 -36.73 -15.24 -11.03
CA LYS A 48 -36.85 -16.67 -11.33
C LYS A 48 -38.33 -17.09 -11.31
N THR A 49 -38.80 -17.65 -12.43
CA THR A 49 -40.08 -18.37 -12.50
C THR A 49 -39.88 -19.84 -12.17
N TYR A 50 -40.90 -20.44 -11.56
CA TYR A 50 -40.92 -21.81 -11.05
C TYR A 50 -40.49 -22.85 -12.11
N GLU A 51 -39.27 -23.39 -12.01
CA GLU A 51 -38.83 -24.55 -12.79
C GLU A 51 -39.03 -25.82 -11.95
N GLY A 52 -40.24 -26.38 -12.02
CA GLY A 52 -40.60 -27.59 -11.30
C GLY A 52 -40.17 -28.87 -12.03
N GLY A 53 -39.20 -29.59 -11.48
CA GLY A 53 -39.00 -31.02 -11.70
C GLY A 53 -40.12 -31.84 -11.02
N THR A 54 -40.52 -32.93 -11.66
CA THR A 54 -41.70 -33.73 -11.30
C THR A 54 -41.52 -34.49 -9.97
N SER A 55 -42.21 -34.06 -8.90
CA SER A 55 -42.80 -34.94 -7.86
C SER A 55 -43.35 -34.16 -6.65
N PHE A 56 -44.25 -33.20 -6.85
CA PHE A 56 -45.19 -32.82 -5.79
C PHE A 56 -46.49 -32.36 -6.42
N SER A 57 -47.56 -33.15 -6.25
CA SER A 57 -48.90 -32.76 -6.68
C SER A 57 -49.29 -31.47 -6.00
N ALA A 58 -49.32 -30.39 -6.79
CA ALA A 58 -49.79 -29.09 -6.39
C ALA A 58 -51.23 -29.18 -5.86
N LYS A 59 -51.37 -29.24 -4.53
CA LYS A 59 -52.56 -28.69 -3.89
C LYS A 59 -52.50 -27.17 -4.09
N LYS A 60 -53.10 -26.73 -5.20
CA LYS A 60 -53.76 -25.45 -5.44
C LYS A 60 -53.49 -24.35 -4.38
N THR A 61 -52.26 -23.84 -4.31
CA THR A 61 -51.94 -22.59 -3.60
C THR A 61 -51.55 -21.58 -4.67
N ASN A 62 -52.38 -20.58 -4.88
CA ASN A 62 -52.20 -19.47 -5.83
C ASN A 62 -51.13 -18.48 -5.30
N VAL A 63 -50.04 -18.99 -4.72
CA VAL A 63 -49.00 -18.20 -4.05
C VAL A 63 -47.87 -17.98 -5.05
N PRO A 64 -47.58 -16.71 -5.44
CA PRO A 64 -46.44 -16.40 -6.29
C PRO A 64 -45.14 -16.99 -5.73
N TYR A 65 -44.22 -17.47 -6.58
CA TYR A 65 -42.93 -18.05 -6.13
C TYR A 65 -42.17 -17.12 -5.16
N GLN A 66 -42.31 -15.81 -5.32
CA GLN A 66 -41.74 -14.82 -4.42
C GLN A 66 -42.17 -14.96 -2.94
N ASP A 67 -43.32 -15.57 -2.69
CA ASP A 67 -43.94 -15.78 -1.38
C ASP A 67 -44.06 -17.28 -1.03
N SER A 68 -43.49 -18.19 -1.84
CA SER A 68 -43.57 -19.63 -1.58
C SER A 68 -42.52 -20.10 -0.56
N GLU A 69 -42.90 -21.05 0.30
CA GLU A 69 -42.00 -21.70 1.26
C GLU A 69 -40.79 -22.36 0.59
N LEU A 70 -40.98 -22.90 -0.63
CA LEU A 70 -39.89 -23.46 -1.43
C LEU A 70 -38.79 -22.45 -1.73
N ARG A 71 -39.13 -21.16 -1.88
CA ARG A 71 -38.14 -20.11 -2.17
C ARG A 71 -37.21 -19.88 -0.98
N ILE A 72 -37.75 -19.78 0.24
CA ILE A 72 -36.92 -19.58 1.42
C ILE A 72 -36.09 -20.83 1.72
N ILE A 73 -36.64 -22.03 1.56
CA ILE A 73 -35.88 -23.30 1.72
C ILE A 73 -34.69 -23.33 0.76
N THR A 74 -34.89 -23.06 -0.53
CA THR A 74 -33.78 -23.02 -1.51
C THR A 74 -32.74 -21.93 -1.20
N ILE A 75 -33.13 -20.81 -0.60
CA ILE A 75 -32.20 -19.75 -0.19
C ILE A 75 -31.37 -20.18 1.03
N LEU A 76 -31.98 -20.87 1.98
CA LEU A 76 -31.32 -21.36 3.19
C LEU A 76 -30.42 -22.58 2.90
N GLU A 77 -30.73 -23.35 1.86
CA GLU A 77 -29.88 -24.44 1.38
C GLU A 77 -28.45 -23.95 1.07
N ASN A 78 -27.46 -24.55 1.73
CA ASN A 78 -26.04 -24.24 1.58
C ASN A 78 -25.62 -22.79 1.92
N ILE A 79 -26.47 -22.00 2.59
CA ILE A 79 -26.17 -20.60 2.91
C ILE A 79 -24.88 -20.43 3.74
N CYS A 80 -24.58 -21.41 4.59
CA CYS A 80 -23.39 -21.45 5.43
C CYS A 80 -22.12 -21.98 4.74
N GLN A 81 -22.17 -22.38 3.47
CA GLN A 81 -21.05 -23.03 2.78
C GLN A 81 -19.78 -22.15 2.71
N ASN A 82 -19.96 -20.84 2.52
CA ASN A 82 -18.86 -19.87 2.40
C ASN A 82 -18.61 -19.06 3.68
N SER A 83 -19.25 -19.44 4.79
CA SER A 83 -19.06 -18.74 6.07
C SER A 83 -17.66 -18.98 6.63
N LYS A 84 -17.08 -17.95 7.27
CA LYS A 84 -15.78 -18.03 7.97
C LYS A 84 -15.77 -19.08 9.08
N ASP A 85 -16.93 -19.38 9.68
CA ASP A 85 -17.11 -20.40 10.70
C ASP A 85 -18.40 -21.19 10.40
N LYS A 86 -18.28 -22.21 9.53
CA LYS A 86 -19.41 -23.01 9.05
C LYS A 86 -20.22 -23.65 10.17
N THR A 87 -19.54 -24.17 11.20
CA THR A 87 -20.21 -24.84 12.33
C THR A 87 -21.04 -23.86 13.14
N LYS A 88 -20.50 -22.66 13.46
CA LYS A 88 -21.29 -21.64 14.13
C LYS A 88 -22.43 -21.11 13.26
N CYS A 89 -22.23 -21.01 11.96
CA CYS A 89 -23.27 -20.57 11.03
C CYS A 89 -24.46 -21.54 11.03
N ILE A 90 -24.21 -22.85 10.89
CA ILE A 90 -25.26 -23.87 10.91
C ILE A 90 -25.99 -23.84 12.25
N ALA A 91 -25.26 -23.87 13.36
CA ALA A 91 -25.86 -23.84 14.69
C ALA A 91 -26.68 -22.55 14.95
N PHE A 92 -26.29 -21.42 14.35
CA PHE A 92 -27.04 -20.17 14.46
C PHE A 92 -28.30 -20.22 13.59
N LEU A 93 -28.19 -20.69 12.34
CA LEU A 93 -29.32 -20.86 11.44
C LEU A 93 -30.38 -21.77 12.05
N ASP A 94 -29.99 -22.96 12.52
CA ASP A 94 -30.89 -23.93 13.15
C ASP A 94 -31.61 -23.33 14.38
N LYS A 95 -30.97 -22.41 15.09
CA LYS A 95 -31.53 -21.79 16.29
C LYS A 95 -32.58 -20.72 15.97
N TYR A 96 -32.43 -19.98 14.87
CA TYR A 96 -33.24 -18.81 14.53
C TYR A 96 -34.03 -18.99 13.22
N GLU A 97 -34.19 -20.23 12.74
CA GLU A 97 -34.94 -20.57 11.53
C GLU A 97 -36.39 -20.05 11.59
N GLN A 98 -37.05 -20.21 12.75
CA GLN A 98 -38.42 -19.74 12.95
C GLN A 98 -38.53 -18.21 12.82
N ASP A 99 -37.56 -17.44 13.35
CA ASP A 99 -37.56 -15.99 13.25
C ASP A 99 -37.36 -15.52 11.81
N ILE A 100 -36.57 -16.26 11.03
CA ILE A 100 -36.32 -16.01 9.60
C ILE A 100 -37.59 -16.29 8.79
N GLU A 101 -38.29 -17.40 9.07
CA GLU A 101 -39.55 -17.74 8.42
C GLU A 101 -40.64 -16.72 8.73
N GLU A 102 -40.78 -16.32 10.00
CA GLU A 102 -41.72 -15.28 10.42
C GLU A 102 -41.46 -13.97 9.66
N TRP A 103 -40.19 -13.56 9.56
CA TRP A 103 -39.81 -12.40 8.78
C TRP A 103 -40.19 -12.55 7.30
N PHE A 104 -39.86 -13.69 6.68
CA PHE A 104 -40.10 -13.94 5.26
C PHE A 104 -41.58 -13.88 4.91
N HIS A 105 -42.44 -14.47 5.74
CA HIS A 105 -43.88 -14.58 5.48
C HIS A 105 -44.68 -13.35 5.88
N HIS A 106 -44.30 -12.67 6.98
CA HIS A 106 -45.14 -11.64 7.59
C HIS A 106 -44.50 -10.25 7.64
N LEU A 107 -43.23 -10.14 8.02
CA LEU A 107 -42.61 -8.84 8.33
C LEU A 107 -41.96 -8.17 7.12
N ARG A 108 -41.45 -8.95 6.17
CA ARG A 108 -40.87 -8.44 4.92
C ARG A 108 -41.85 -7.55 4.13
N LYS A 109 -43.14 -7.87 4.17
CA LYS A 109 -44.19 -7.10 3.48
C LYS A 109 -44.49 -5.75 4.16
N GLN A 110 -43.97 -5.55 5.36
CA GLN A 110 -44.12 -4.35 6.18
C GLN A 110 -42.83 -3.50 6.20
N ASP A 111 -41.88 -3.81 5.30
CA ASP A 111 -40.59 -3.09 5.18
C ASP A 111 -39.71 -3.18 6.44
N VAL A 112 -39.86 -4.27 7.22
CA VAL A 112 -38.99 -4.56 8.36
C VAL A 112 -37.65 -5.11 7.86
N ASP A 113 -36.56 -4.49 8.27
CA ASP A 113 -35.20 -4.94 7.94
C ASP A 113 -34.86 -6.27 8.63
N LEU A 114 -34.28 -7.21 7.87
CA LEU A 114 -33.95 -8.54 8.38
C LEU A 114 -32.81 -8.49 9.40
N LEU A 115 -31.84 -7.59 9.24
CA LEU A 115 -30.72 -7.49 10.17
C LEU A 115 -31.19 -6.99 11.53
N ASP A 116 -32.07 -5.98 11.55
CA ASP A 116 -32.65 -5.47 12.78
C ASP A 116 -33.51 -6.55 13.48
N HIS A 117 -34.46 -7.17 12.76
CA HIS A 117 -35.32 -8.22 13.32
C HIS A 117 -34.51 -9.41 13.86
N LEU A 118 -33.63 -9.98 13.03
CA LEU A 118 -32.91 -11.20 13.38
C LEU A 118 -31.77 -10.92 14.38
N CYS A 119 -30.89 -9.96 14.08
CA CYS A 119 -29.62 -9.81 14.77
C CYS A 119 -29.67 -8.88 15.98
N VAL A 120 -30.52 -7.85 15.93
CA VAL A 120 -30.64 -6.84 16.99
C VAL A 120 -31.77 -7.19 17.96
N GLU A 121 -32.97 -7.51 17.45
CA GLU A 121 -34.17 -7.70 18.27
C GLU A 121 -34.27 -9.12 18.85
N ASN A 122 -34.20 -10.15 18.00
CA ASN A 122 -34.40 -11.54 18.41
C ASN A 122 -33.13 -12.18 18.98
N ALA A 123 -32.04 -12.18 18.21
CA ALA A 123 -30.79 -12.79 18.67
C ALA A 123 -30.05 -11.92 19.70
N LYS A 124 -30.24 -10.59 19.68
CA LYS A 124 -29.57 -9.61 20.56
C LYS A 124 -28.05 -9.73 20.57
N VAL A 125 -27.48 -10.20 19.46
CA VAL A 125 -26.03 -10.41 19.29
C VAL A 125 -25.35 -9.21 18.65
N CYS A 126 -26.09 -8.36 17.94
CA CYS A 126 -25.61 -7.15 17.32
C CYS A 126 -26.18 -5.88 17.98
N CYS A 127 -25.66 -4.73 17.54
CA CYS A 127 -26.18 -3.41 17.86
C CYS A 127 -26.79 -2.77 16.63
N LYS A 128 -27.66 -1.77 16.83
CA LYS A 128 -28.11 -0.88 15.77
C LYS A 128 -26.92 -0.11 15.17
N PRO A 129 -27.06 0.44 13.95
CA PRO A 129 -26.05 1.33 13.38
C PRO A 129 -25.66 2.44 14.35
N ASN A 130 -24.41 2.88 14.28
CA ASN A 130 -23.79 3.90 15.13
C ASN A 130 -23.69 3.51 16.62
N HIS A 131 -23.78 2.23 16.97
CA HIS A 131 -23.67 1.76 18.35
C HIS A 131 -22.69 0.60 18.50
N TYR A 132 -22.03 0.49 19.64
CA TYR A 132 -20.99 -0.49 19.89
C TYR A 132 -20.99 -1.03 21.33
N GLY A 133 -20.26 -2.12 21.54
CA GLY A 133 -20.00 -2.67 22.87
C GLY A 133 -21.19 -3.42 23.46
N LYS A 134 -21.00 -3.99 24.66
CA LYS A 134 -21.96 -4.91 25.28
C LYS A 134 -23.35 -4.29 25.46
N ASN A 135 -23.38 -2.99 25.76
CA ASN A 135 -24.61 -2.24 26.01
C ASN A 135 -25.18 -1.58 24.75
N CYS A 136 -24.49 -1.65 23.60
CA CYS A 136 -24.79 -0.82 22.43
C CYS A 136 -24.79 0.65 22.79
N ASP A 137 -23.66 1.15 23.28
CA ASP A 137 -23.45 2.57 23.54
C ASP A 137 -23.24 3.29 22.18
N LEU A 138 -23.64 4.55 22.10
CA LEU A 138 -23.53 5.34 20.86
C LEU A 138 -22.06 5.61 20.52
N CYS A 139 -21.70 5.48 19.24
CA CYS A 139 -20.34 5.72 18.77
C CYS A 139 -19.86 7.15 19.08
N PRO A 140 -18.58 7.31 19.45
CA PRO A 140 -17.97 8.60 19.71
C PRO A 140 -18.12 9.59 18.54
N GLY A 141 -18.28 10.87 18.86
CA GLY A 141 -18.34 11.95 17.86
C GLY A 141 -19.68 12.11 17.16
N TYR A 142 -20.67 11.26 17.44
CA TYR A 142 -22.01 11.30 16.82
C TYR A 142 -22.79 12.57 17.19
N ILE A 143 -22.56 13.64 16.44
CA ILE A 143 -23.26 14.94 16.55
C ILE A 143 -23.87 15.23 15.18
N ASN A 144 -25.18 15.51 15.11
CA ASN A 144 -25.90 15.74 13.85
C ASN A 144 -25.73 14.63 12.79
N ASP A 145 -25.71 13.36 13.22
CA ASP A 145 -25.51 12.18 12.35
C ASP A 145 -24.08 12.00 11.79
N HIS A 146 -23.12 12.79 12.28
CA HIS A 146 -21.72 12.70 11.88
C HIS A 146 -20.92 11.81 12.84
N MET A 147 -20.65 10.57 12.47
CA MET A 147 -19.87 9.62 13.29
C MET A 147 -18.36 9.91 13.15
N CYS A 148 -17.62 9.94 14.26
CA CYS A 148 -16.17 10.26 14.24
C CYS A 148 -15.85 11.54 13.43
N SER A 149 -16.70 12.56 13.57
CA SER A 149 -16.60 13.84 12.85
C SER A 149 -16.50 13.70 11.32
N ASP A 150 -17.05 12.64 10.73
CA ASP A 150 -16.93 12.27 9.30
C ASP A 150 -15.51 11.99 8.80
N HIS A 151 -14.53 12.00 9.69
CA HIS A 151 -13.11 11.85 9.38
C HIS A 151 -12.53 10.57 9.97
N GLY A 152 -13.40 9.59 10.23
CA GLY A 152 -13.00 8.31 10.77
C GLY A 152 -14.12 7.28 10.81
N ILE A 153 -13.76 6.07 11.25
CA ILE A 153 -14.68 4.93 11.35
C ILE A 153 -14.69 4.44 12.80
N CYS A 154 -15.88 4.27 13.37
CA CYS A 154 -16.05 3.71 14.71
C CYS A 154 -15.74 2.20 14.71
N VAL A 155 -14.70 1.79 15.45
CA VAL A 155 -14.29 0.38 15.49
C VAL A 155 -15.33 -0.46 16.23
N GLY A 156 -15.92 -1.39 15.47
CA GLY A 156 -16.93 -2.31 15.96
C GLY A 156 -18.34 -1.74 15.96
N ASP A 157 -18.61 -0.77 15.08
CA ASP A 157 -19.96 -0.30 14.79
C ASP A 157 -20.93 -1.46 14.46
N GLY A 158 -22.11 -1.40 15.08
CA GLY A 158 -23.14 -2.42 15.02
C GLY A 158 -22.77 -3.74 15.72
N THR A 159 -21.72 -3.79 16.54
CA THR A 159 -21.26 -5.02 17.20
C THR A 159 -21.22 -4.91 18.73
N LYS A 160 -21.54 -6.02 19.41
CA LYS A 160 -21.43 -6.13 20.88
C LYS A 160 -20.00 -6.25 21.40
N SER A 161 -19.04 -6.57 20.53
CA SER A 161 -17.62 -6.75 20.86
C SER A 161 -16.74 -5.54 20.55
N GLY A 162 -17.27 -4.53 19.84
CA GLY A 162 -16.57 -3.30 19.50
C GLY A 162 -16.08 -2.53 20.72
N ASN A 163 -14.98 -1.79 20.56
CA ASN A 163 -14.45 -0.89 21.59
C ASN A 163 -14.82 0.58 21.33
N GLY A 164 -15.40 0.89 20.16
CA GLY A 164 -15.89 2.22 19.80
C GLY A 164 -14.81 3.24 19.51
N VAL A 165 -13.54 2.83 19.44
CA VAL A 165 -12.45 3.76 19.13
C VAL A 165 -12.61 4.25 17.69
N CYS A 166 -12.56 5.57 17.48
CA CYS A 166 -12.54 6.15 16.14
C CYS A 166 -11.19 5.92 15.48
N LYS A 167 -11.20 5.23 14.34
CA LYS A 167 -10.03 5.10 13.46
C LYS A 167 -10.05 6.24 12.46
N CYS A 168 -9.20 7.25 12.67
CA CYS A 168 -9.18 8.46 11.86
C CYS A 168 -8.50 8.28 10.50
N GLU A 169 -8.88 9.15 9.57
CA GLU A 169 -8.14 9.39 8.33
C GLU A 169 -6.76 10.01 8.61
N SER A 170 -5.84 9.94 7.65
CA SER A 170 -4.42 10.30 7.86
C SER A 170 -4.18 11.73 8.34
N SER A 171 -5.07 12.66 7.97
CA SER A 171 -4.94 14.09 8.30
C SER A 171 -5.65 14.47 9.60
N TYR A 172 -6.30 13.52 10.26
CA TYR A 172 -7.12 13.75 11.45
C TYR A 172 -6.66 12.89 12.63
N THR A 173 -6.89 13.40 13.82
CA THR A 173 -6.49 12.80 15.09
C THR A 173 -7.50 13.14 16.20
N GLY A 174 -7.21 12.67 17.40
CA GLY A 174 -8.06 12.85 18.57
C GLY A 174 -9.10 11.74 18.74
N ALA A 175 -9.82 11.77 19.86
CA ALA A 175 -10.77 10.72 20.24
C ALA A 175 -11.94 10.55 19.26
N PHE A 176 -12.27 11.62 18.53
CA PHE A 176 -13.40 11.70 17.60
C PHE A 176 -12.99 12.10 16.19
N CYS A 177 -11.69 12.15 15.86
CA CYS A 177 -11.18 12.59 14.56
C CYS A 177 -11.52 14.04 14.17
N GLY A 178 -11.73 14.92 15.17
CA GLY A 178 -12.03 16.34 14.95
C GLY A 178 -10.82 17.27 14.96
N GLU A 179 -9.62 16.75 15.23
CA GLU A 179 -8.39 17.53 15.32
C GLU A 179 -7.49 17.20 14.13
N CYS A 180 -6.69 18.15 13.65
CA CYS A 180 -5.73 17.87 12.59
C CYS A 180 -4.52 17.12 13.14
N SER A 181 -4.06 16.11 12.41
CA SER A 181 -2.85 15.37 12.73
C SER A 181 -1.61 16.27 12.68
N ASP A 182 -0.51 15.83 13.29
CA ASP A 182 0.79 16.45 13.09
C ASP A 182 1.13 16.52 11.59
N GLY A 183 1.63 17.68 11.14
CA GLY A 183 1.87 17.92 9.71
C GLY A 183 0.63 18.37 8.91
N SER A 184 -0.48 18.67 9.58
CA SER A 184 -1.70 19.24 8.97
C SER A 184 -2.19 20.48 9.72
N PHE A 185 -2.97 21.32 9.04
CA PHE A 185 -3.62 22.51 9.61
C PHE A 185 -5.10 22.57 9.24
N LEU A 186 -5.90 23.23 10.08
CA LEU A 186 -7.32 23.44 9.82
C LEU A 186 -7.51 24.63 8.88
N ASN A 187 -8.10 24.41 7.70
CA ASN A 187 -8.40 25.50 6.79
C ASN A 187 -9.65 26.30 7.23
N HIS A 188 -9.97 27.38 6.51
CA HIS A 188 -11.12 28.24 6.80
C HIS A 188 -12.50 27.55 6.62
N LEU A 189 -12.53 26.40 5.95
CA LEU A 189 -13.73 25.57 5.75
C LEU A 189 -13.88 24.49 6.84
N GLY A 190 -12.94 24.41 7.79
CA GLY A 190 -12.97 23.40 8.86
C GLY A 190 -12.43 22.02 8.43
N SER A 191 -11.63 21.94 7.36
CA SER A 191 -11.03 20.71 6.87
C SER A 191 -9.51 20.72 7.03
N CYS A 192 -8.94 19.59 7.44
CA CYS A 192 -7.49 19.45 7.64
C CYS A 192 -6.75 19.28 6.32
N HIS A 193 -5.80 20.18 6.05
CA HIS A 193 -4.90 20.14 4.89
C HIS A 193 -3.46 19.92 5.34
N ALA A 194 -2.67 19.23 4.52
CA ALA A 194 -1.26 18.99 4.80
C ALA A 194 -0.46 20.30 4.77
N CYS A 195 0.50 20.41 5.68
CA CYS A 195 1.51 21.45 5.68
C CYS A 195 2.46 21.32 4.48
N HIS A 196 3.17 22.41 4.18
CA HIS A 196 4.24 22.35 3.20
C HIS A 196 5.27 21.25 3.59
N PRO A 197 5.81 20.46 2.63
CA PRO A 197 6.72 19.37 2.93
C PRO A 197 7.94 19.73 3.79
N SER A 198 8.36 20.99 3.75
CA SER A 198 9.49 21.53 4.52
C SER A 198 9.20 21.80 6.00
N CYS A 199 7.93 21.82 6.44
CA CYS A 199 7.55 22.13 7.83
C CYS A 199 7.72 20.91 8.75
N ASN A 200 8.43 21.04 9.87
CA ASN A 200 8.52 19.94 10.86
C ASN A 200 7.44 20.07 11.93
N GLY A 201 6.23 19.59 11.62
CA GLY A 201 5.09 19.62 12.54
C GLY A 201 4.00 20.57 12.08
N SER A 202 3.52 21.43 12.99
CA SER A 202 2.37 22.30 12.76
C SER A 202 2.66 23.46 11.79
N CYS A 203 1.64 23.89 11.06
CA CYS A 203 1.69 25.06 10.18
C CYS A 203 0.40 25.88 10.28
N LEU A 204 0.45 27.13 9.80
CA LEU A 204 -0.72 28.01 9.69
C LEU A 204 -1.47 27.83 8.36
N ASN A 205 -0.75 27.44 7.32
CA ASN A 205 -1.26 27.26 5.97
C ASN A 205 -0.34 26.33 5.16
N GLU A 206 -0.72 26.09 3.91
CA GLU A 206 -0.01 25.23 2.95
C GLU A 206 1.30 25.81 2.40
N THR A 207 1.62 27.08 2.69
CA THR A 207 2.81 27.74 2.14
C THR A 207 4.04 27.51 3.01
N VAL A 208 5.23 27.68 2.42
CA VAL A 208 6.53 27.62 3.13
C VAL A 208 6.65 28.64 4.26
N GLU A 209 5.92 29.76 4.17
CA GLU A 209 5.88 30.81 5.18
C GLU A 209 5.00 30.41 6.39
N GLY A 210 4.05 29.49 6.15
CA GLY A 210 3.16 28.97 7.18
C GLY A 210 3.81 28.01 8.17
N CYS A 211 5.06 27.57 7.96
CA CYS A 211 5.73 26.62 8.85
C CYS A 211 6.03 27.23 10.22
N ILE A 212 5.42 26.70 11.28
CA ILE A 212 5.63 27.12 12.66
C ILE A 212 6.79 26.30 13.25
N GLY A 213 7.85 26.98 13.71
CA GLY A 213 8.97 26.32 14.40
C GLY A 213 10.06 25.83 13.45
N ALA A 214 10.54 24.59 13.68
CA ALA A 214 11.69 24.03 12.97
C ALA A 214 11.32 23.55 11.56
N CYS A 215 12.31 23.54 10.67
CA CYS A 215 12.18 22.90 9.35
C CYS A 215 12.48 21.41 9.46
N LYS A 216 11.97 20.61 8.52
CA LYS A 216 12.34 19.19 8.42
C LYS A 216 13.83 19.04 8.10
N GLU A 217 14.36 17.85 8.33
CA GLU A 217 15.69 17.48 7.86
C GLU A 217 15.81 17.68 6.34
N GLY A 218 16.97 18.17 5.87
CA GLY A 218 17.18 18.63 4.49
C GLY A 218 16.74 20.08 4.23
N TRP A 219 16.18 20.77 5.23
CA TRP A 219 15.74 22.15 5.11
C TRP A 219 16.34 23.02 6.21
N LYS A 220 16.57 24.30 5.91
CA LYS A 220 17.04 25.30 6.88
C LYS A 220 16.18 26.55 6.86
N LYS A 221 16.16 27.28 7.97
CA LYS A 221 15.54 28.62 8.02
C LYS A 221 16.43 29.62 7.30
N ASP A 222 15.84 30.43 6.43
CA ASP A 222 16.49 31.59 5.83
C ASP A 222 16.43 32.82 6.76
N GLN A 223 16.85 33.99 6.25
CA GLN A 223 16.81 35.26 7.00
C GLN A 223 15.39 35.70 7.39
N ASN A 224 14.39 35.28 6.64
CA ASN A 224 12.98 35.60 6.87
C ASN A 224 12.28 34.53 7.71
N SER A 225 13.04 33.58 8.27
CA SER A 225 12.48 32.42 8.98
C SER A 225 11.56 31.55 8.11
N ILE A 226 11.83 31.47 6.81
CA ILE A 226 11.16 30.57 5.86
C ILE A 226 12.01 29.31 5.68
N CYS A 227 11.36 28.15 5.58
CA CYS A 227 12.08 26.90 5.34
C CYS A 227 12.49 26.81 3.86
N VAL A 228 13.80 26.92 3.62
CA VAL A 228 14.42 26.77 2.31
C VAL A 228 15.22 25.48 2.26
N ASP A 229 15.26 24.90 1.08
CA ASP A 229 15.98 23.68 0.82
C ASP A 229 17.48 23.86 1.06
N ILE A 230 18.14 22.84 1.62
CA ILE A 230 19.59 22.84 1.75
C ILE A 230 20.15 22.28 0.46
N ASP A 231 20.80 23.11 -0.35
CA ASP A 231 21.48 22.59 -1.55
C ASP A 231 22.75 21.83 -1.15
N GLU A 232 22.64 20.52 -0.89
CA GLU A 232 23.78 19.70 -0.45
C GLU A 232 24.84 19.57 -1.55
N CYS A 233 24.44 19.67 -2.83
CA CYS A 233 25.34 19.61 -3.97
C CYS A 233 26.23 20.86 -4.04
N SER A 234 25.63 22.06 -3.95
CA SER A 234 26.37 23.32 -3.97
C SER A 234 27.25 23.51 -2.73
N LEU A 235 26.84 22.94 -1.59
CA LEU A 235 27.59 23.01 -0.33
C LEU A 235 28.64 21.90 -0.17
N ASN A 236 28.75 20.96 -1.12
CA ASN A 236 29.61 19.77 -1.01
C ASN A 236 29.36 18.96 0.28
N LEU A 237 28.09 18.85 0.69
CA LEU A 237 27.66 18.06 1.85
C LEU A 237 27.17 16.65 1.46
N HIS A 238 27.09 16.37 0.15
CA HIS A 238 26.72 15.06 -0.38
C HIS A 238 27.81 14.00 -0.17
N ASN A 239 27.41 12.74 -0.24
CA ASN A 239 28.31 11.58 -0.13
C ASN A 239 28.42 10.78 -1.45
N CYS A 240 28.11 11.40 -2.59
CA CYS A 240 28.24 10.79 -3.91
C CYS A 240 29.68 10.33 -4.22
N LYS A 241 29.79 9.22 -4.96
CA LYS A 241 31.08 8.67 -5.40
C LYS A 241 31.68 9.51 -6.53
N LEU A 242 32.94 9.22 -6.86
CA LEU A 242 33.69 9.89 -7.92
C LEU A 242 33.05 9.70 -9.31
N ASP A 243 32.52 8.51 -9.58
CA ASP A 243 31.83 8.14 -10.82
C ASP A 243 30.33 8.50 -10.82
N GLN A 244 29.93 9.41 -9.92
CA GLN A 244 28.57 9.90 -9.77
C GLN A 244 28.57 11.44 -9.74
N TYR A 245 27.45 12.02 -10.11
CA TYR A 245 27.19 13.45 -9.91
C TYR A 245 26.04 13.64 -8.93
N CYS A 246 26.10 14.75 -8.19
CA CYS A 246 25.07 15.13 -7.23
C CYS A 246 23.96 15.92 -7.95
N LEU A 247 22.70 15.56 -7.67
CA LEU A 247 21.52 16.32 -8.06
C LEU A 247 20.76 16.73 -6.80
N ASN A 248 20.55 18.04 -6.63
CA ASN A 248 19.83 18.58 -5.49
C ASN A 248 18.32 18.40 -5.69
N GLU A 249 17.64 17.87 -4.68
CA GLU A 249 16.20 17.61 -4.68
C GLU A 249 15.54 18.25 -3.44
N PRO A 250 14.24 18.60 -3.47
CA PRO A 250 13.63 19.21 -2.29
C PRO A 250 13.68 18.31 -1.05
N GLY A 251 14.47 18.71 -0.05
CA GLY A 251 14.69 18.04 1.22
C GLY A 251 15.72 16.91 1.20
N THR A 252 16.45 16.71 0.10
CA THR A 252 17.44 15.63 -0.05
C THR A 252 18.33 15.87 -1.27
N PHE A 253 19.30 15.00 -1.51
CA PHE A 253 20.01 14.92 -2.78
C PHE A 253 19.97 13.50 -3.34
N SER A 254 20.15 13.38 -4.65
CA SER A 254 20.35 12.11 -5.33
C SER A 254 21.75 12.03 -5.96
N CYS A 255 22.38 10.86 -5.86
CA CYS A 255 23.66 10.58 -6.50
C CYS A 255 23.43 9.72 -7.73
N ASN A 256 23.63 10.31 -8.90
CA ASN A 256 23.32 9.69 -10.17
C ASN A 256 24.60 9.28 -10.89
N ASP A 257 24.59 8.11 -11.52
CA ASP A 257 25.77 7.57 -12.18
C ASP A 257 26.17 8.41 -13.41
N CYS A 258 27.48 8.58 -13.58
CA CYS A 258 28.02 9.17 -14.79
C CYS A 258 27.88 8.24 -16.00
N PRO A 259 27.92 8.79 -17.24
CA PRO A 259 28.03 7.98 -18.44
C PRO A 259 29.21 7.00 -18.35
N LYS A 260 29.07 5.80 -18.94
CA LYS A 260 30.07 4.73 -18.78
C LYS A 260 31.50 5.12 -19.17
N CYS A 261 31.64 5.99 -20.17
CA CYS A 261 32.92 6.51 -20.66
C CYS A 261 33.53 7.63 -19.80
N CYS A 262 32.78 8.13 -18.81
CA CYS A 262 33.18 9.22 -17.92
C CYS A 262 33.74 8.71 -16.60
N LEU A 263 34.94 9.18 -16.23
CA LEU A 263 35.48 8.99 -14.90
C LEU A 263 34.79 9.92 -13.90
N THR A 264 34.53 11.17 -14.30
CA THR A 264 33.76 12.17 -13.54
C THR A 264 32.85 12.95 -14.49
N CYS A 265 31.71 13.43 -13.99
CA CYS A 265 30.73 14.20 -14.77
C CYS A 265 29.98 15.22 -13.91
N SER A 266 29.26 16.13 -14.55
CA SER A 266 28.37 17.10 -13.88
C SER A 266 26.89 16.83 -14.12
N ALA A 267 26.55 15.93 -15.05
CA ALA A 267 25.18 15.45 -15.30
C ALA A 267 25.22 14.10 -16.04
N THR A 268 24.05 13.48 -16.24
CA THR A 268 23.89 12.27 -17.07
C THR A 268 24.15 12.51 -18.55
N ASP A 269 24.07 13.76 -19.02
CA ASP A 269 24.24 14.06 -20.43
C ASP A 269 25.69 13.73 -20.89
N PRO A 270 25.87 13.06 -22.04
CA PRO A 270 27.20 12.65 -22.49
C PRO A 270 28.21 13.78 -22.67
N ASP A 271 27.76 15.01 -22.95
CA ASP A 271 28.57 16.23 -23.10
C ASP A 271 28.97 16.87 -21.76
N LYS A 272 28.38 16.43 -20.64
CA LYS A 272 28.69 16.91 -19.29
C LYS A 272 29.78 16.07 -18.62
N CYS A 273 30.57 15.38 -19.42
CA CYS A 273 31.74 14.68 -18.95
C CYS A 273 32.87 15.67 -18.62
N THR A 274 33.37 15.62 -17.40
CA THR A 274 34.49 16.47 -16.98
C THR A 274 35.83 15.76 -17.18
N LEU A 275 35.86 14.44 -17.03
CA LEU A 275 37.05 13.62 -17.25
C LEU A 275 36.66 12.26 -17.86
N CYS A 276 37.34 11.86 -18.94
CA CYS A 276 37.14 10.55 -19.56
C CYS A 276 37.86 9.43 -18.80
N LYS A 277 37.29 8.23 -18.82
CA LYS A 277 38.01 7.01 -18.38
C LYS A 277 39.16 6.71 -19.34
N HIS A 278 40.08 5.85 -18.89
CA HIS A 278 41.12 5.31 -19.76
C HIS A 278 40.49 4.57 -20.96
N GLY A 279 41.12 4.67 -22.14
CA GLY A 279 40.56 4.18 -23.41
C GLY A 279 39.57 5.14 -24.09
N TYR A 280 39.32 6.31 -23.50
CA TYR A 280 38.44 7.33 -24.08
C TYR A 280 39.15 8.69 -24.20
N VAL A 281 38.79 9.46 -25.21
CA VAL A 281 39.28 10.82 -25.47
C VAL A 281 38.13 11.82 -25.43
N ARG A 282 38.37 13.00 -24.86
CA ARG A 282 37.37 14.07 -24.76
C ARG A 282 37.33 14.89 -26.06
N THR A 283 36.15 15.01 -26.66
CA THR A 283 35.92 15.85 -27.83
C THR A 283 35.68 17.31 -27.44
N GLU A 284 35.71 18.22 -28.42
CA GLU A 284 35.42 19.66 -28.21
C GLU A 284 34.01 19.88 -27.63
N ASP A 285 33.05 19.03 -28.00
CA ASP A 285 31.69 19.04 -27.46
C ASP A 285 31.58 18.52 -26.02
N GLY A 286 32.70 18.21 -25.36
CA GLY A 286 32.73 17.72 -23.98
C GLY A 286 32.36 16.25 -23.80
N ARG A 287 32.16 15.51 -24.90
CA ARG A 287 31.84 14.07 -24.89
C ARG A 287 33.10 13.22 -24.82
N CYS A 288 33.00 12.04 -24.22
CA CYS A 288 34.06 11.05 -24.28
C CYS A 288 33.76 10.00 -25.35
N THR A 289 34.64 9.92 -26.34
CA THR A 289 34.57 8.93 -27.43
C THR A 289 35.67 7.90 -27.25
N ASP A 290 35.38 6.68 -27.65
CA ASP A 290 36.34 5.58 -27.66
C ASP A 290 37.58 5.94 -28.49
N ILE A 291 38.76 5.59 -28.00
CA ILE A 291 40.00 5.72 -28.76
C ILE A 291 40.15 4.43 -29.57
N ASP A 292 40.20 4.54 -30.90
CA ASP A 292 40.50 3.37 -31.71
C ASP A 292 42.02 3.10 -31.68
N GLU A 293 42.47 2.30 -30.71
CA GLU A 293 43.91 2.02 -30.57
C GLU A 293 44.45 1.20 -31.75
N CYS A 294 43.58 0.49 -32.49
CA CYS A 294 43.97 -0.24 -33.69
C CYS A 294 44.28 0.69 -34.85
N LEU A 295 43.43 1.70 -35.10
CA LEU A 295 43.66 2.71 -36.13
C LEU A 295 44.77 3.69 -35.76
N GLU A 296 44.89 4.05 -34.48
CA GLU A 296 45.94 4.97 -34.01
C GLU A 296 47.29 4.28 -33.78
N GLY A 297 47.37 2.94 -33.91
CA GLY A 297 48.59 2.17 -33.66
C GLY A 297 49.05 2.21 -32.20
N LYS A 298 48.13 2.45 -31.26
CA LYS A 298 48.37 2.56 -29.81
C LYS A 298 48.11 1.25 -29.06
N HIS A 299 48.21 0.11 -29.74
CA HIS A 299 47.99 -1.21 -29.17
C HIS A 299 49.30 -1.96 -28.91
N ASP A 300 49.32 -2.81 -27.89
CA ASP A 300 50.48 -3.65 -27.55
C ASP A 300 50.33 -5.10 -28.03
N CYS A 301 49.59 -5.32 -29.12
CA CYS A 301 49.41 -6.65 -29.71
C CYS A 301 50.75 -7.26 -30.17
N VAL A 302 50.95 -8.53 -29.81
CA VAL A 302 52.15 -9.29 -30.16
C VAL A 302 52.15 -9.74 -31.63
N PRO A 303 53.31 -10.06 -32.23
CA PRO A 303 53.36 -10.66 -33.56
C PRO A 303 52.47 -11.91 -33.69
N MET A 304 51.93 -12.17 -34.90
CA MET A 304 50.92 -13.22 -35.19
C MET A 304 49.54 -12.99 -34.53
N THR A 305 49.25 -11.75 -34.12
CA THR A 305 47.91 -11.32 -33.68
C THR A 305 47.48 -10.08 -34.43
N TYR A 306 46.17 -9.88 -34.56
CA TYR A 306 45.55 -8.67 -35.09
C TYR A 306 44.76 -7.94 -34.00
N CYS A 307 44.73 -6.62 -34.10
CA CYS A 307 44.02 -5.75 -33.17
C CYS A 307 42.53 -5.68 -33.51
N LEU A 308 41.69 -5.73 -32.49
CA LEU A 308 40.25 -5.45 -32.58
C LEU A 308 39.90 -4.35 -31.59
N ASN A 309 39.43 -3.20 -32.10
CA ASN A 309 38.98 -2.11 -31.25
C ASN A 309 37.69 -2.51 -30.52
N LYS A 310 37.55 -2.08 -29.26
CA LYS A 310 36.33 -2.24 -28.46
C LYS A 310 36.10 -0.99 -27.62
N GLU A 311 34.87 -0.78 -27.19
CA GLU A 311 34.57 0.33 -26.28
C GLU A 311 35.41 0.25 -24.99
N GLY A 312 36.23 1.27 -24.78
CA GLY A 312 37.12 1.42 -23.63
C GLY A 312 38.46 0.70 -23.76
N GLY A 313 38.82 0.19 -24.94
CA GLY A 313 40.13 -0.39 -25.21
C GLY A 313 40.13 -1.47 -26.29
N PHE A 314 41.29 -2.04 -26.60
CA PHE A 314 41.42 -3.04 -27.67
C PHE A 314 41.51 -4.48 -27.17
N SER A 315 41.39 -5.44 -28.10
CA SER A 315 41.73 -6.84 -27.86
C SER A 315 42.53 -7.45 -29.00
N CYS A 316 43.54 -8.25 -28.67
CA CYS A 316 44.38 -8.91 -29.67
C CYS A 316 43.89 -10.33 -29.93
N LYS A 317 43.67 -10.68 -31.20
CA LYS A 317 43.22 -12.01 -31.62
C LYS A 317 44.29 -12.69 -32.46
N LYS A 318 44.45 -14.01 -32.28
CA LYS A 318 45.45 -14.77 -33.04
C LYS A 318 45.06 -14.85 -34.51
N CYS A 319 46.05 -14.69 -35.37
CA CYS A 319 45.91 -15.05 -36.78
C CYS A 319 45.75 -16.57 -36.93
N ASN A 320 44.94 -16.98 -37.91
CA ASN A 320 44.94 -18.37 -38.32
C ASN A 320 46.26 -18.70 -39.04
N GLN A 321 46.81 -19.90 -38.84
CA GLN A 321 48.10 -20.32 -39.41
C GLN A 321 48.13 -20.28 -40.96
N ALA A 322 46.96 -20.27 -41.60
CA ALA A 322 46.83 -20.10 -43.05
C ALA A 322 47.26 -18.71 -43.56
N CYS A 323 47.34 -17.69 -42.70
CA CYS A 323 47.63 -16.29 -43.07
C CYS A 323 49.06 -15.86 -42.72
N ALA A 324 50.04 -16.74 -42.94
CA ALA A 324 51.44 -16.53 -42.55
C ALA A 324 52.17 -15.38 -43.30
N LYS A 325 51.50 -14.64 -44.20
CA LYS A 325 52.10 -13.58 -45.01
C LYS A 325 51.48 -12.18 -44.86
N GLY A 326 50.52 -11.99 -43.97
CA GLY A 326 49.94 -10.67 -43.69
C GLY A 326 48.59 -10.81 -43.00
N CYS A 327 48.44 -10.22 -41.82
CA CYS A 327 47.16 -10.11 -41.12
C CYS A 327 46.92 -8.62 -40.86
N GLU A 328 46.15 -7.98 -41.72
CA GLU A 328 45.73 -6.59 -41.52
C GLU A 328 44.19 -6.51 -41.58
N GLY A 329 43.49 -7.17 -40.64
CA GLY A 329 42.05 -6.95 -40.49
C GLY A 329 41.24 -8.04 -39.79
N PRO A 330 39.96 -7.74 -39.46
CA PRO A 330 39.01 -8.67 -38.84
C PRO A 330 38.38 -9.67 -39.81
N LEU A 331 38.56 -9.47 -41.13
CA LEU A 331 37.99 -10.31 -42.17
C LEU A 331 39.03 -11.32 -42.64
N ILE A 332 38.61 -12.59 -42.66
CA ILE A 332 39.38 -13.75 -43.13
C ILE A 332 39.63 -13.69 -44.65
N GLU A 333 39.07 -12.71 -45.36
CA GLU A 333 39.06 -12.65 -46.83
C GLU A 333 40.29 -12.02 -47.48
N ASP A 334 41.17 -11.35 -46.72
CA ASP A 334 42.45 -10.82 -47.26
C ASP A 334 43.66 -11.60 -46.71
N CYS A 335 43.58 -12.92 -46.85
CA CYS A 335 44.73 -13.80 -47.05
C CYS A 335 44.64 -14.34 -48.50
#